data_AF-A0A0A9GIV2-F1
#
_entry.id   AF-A0A0A9GIV2-F1
#
_cell.length_a   1.000
_cell.length_b   1.000
_cell.length_c   1.000
_cell.angle_alpha   90.00
_cell.angle_beta   90.00
_cell.angle_gamma   90.00
#
_symmetry.space_group_name_H-M   'P 1'
#
loop_
_entity.id
_entity.type
_entity.pdbx_description
1 polymer ?
#
loop_
_entity_poly.entity_id
_entity_poly.type
_entity_poly.pdbx_seq_one_letter_code
_entity_poly.pdbx_strand_id
1 'polypeptide(L)'
;MAYQGFASGDPERDAKAIRIFLEDGHQIGCAQSYAKNMGLYGQGAGCLSILCDDEVEAVAVKSQLQQIARPVYSNPPLHGALIVLTILSDQELKNLWLKEVKGMADRIIGMRKALKENLEKLGSPLPWEHITNHVNAH
;
A
#
# COMPACT_ATOMS: atom_id res chain seq x y z
N MET A 1 0.68 -5.41 -1.14
CA MET A 1 0.77 -3.95 -1.30
C MET A 1 0.49 -3.23 0.02
N ALA A 2 1.53 -2.90 0.79
CA ALA A 2 1.40 -2.23 2.09
C ALA A 2 1.74 -0.74 2.09
N TYR A 3 2.30 -0.22 0.98
CA TYR A 3 2.89 1.11 0.88
C TYR A 3 2.34 1.93 -0.30
N GLN A 4 1.17 1.57 -0.86
CA GLN A 4 0.58 2.30 -1.98
C GLN A 4 0.33 3.78 -1.62
N GLY A 5 0.89 4.69 -2.40
CA GLY A 5 0.90 6.12 -2.16
C GLY A 5 2.00 6.56 -1.18
N PHE A 6 2.34 5.71 -0.21
CA PHE A 6 3.34 6.02 0.81
C PHE A 6 4.79 5.85 0.31
N ALA A 7 5.00 5.03 -0.72
CA ALA A 7 6.34 4.73 -1.21
C ALA A 7 6.89 5.88 -2.07
N SER A 8 6.08 6.42 -2.98
CA SER A 8 6.48 7.51 -3.89
C SER A 8 5.68 8.81 -3.74
N GLY A 9 4.61 8.81 -2.96
CA GLY A 9 3.64 9.91 -2.92
C GLY A 9 2.55 9.82 -3.99
N ASP A 10 2.58 8.77 -4.82
CA ASP A 10 1.65 8.53 -5.92
C ASP A 10 1.12 7.08 -5.89
N PRO A 11 -0.16 6.87 -5.52
CA PRO A 11 -0.76 5.55 -5.47
C PRO A 11 -0.80 4.80 -6.81
N GLU A 12 -0.86 5.52 -7.93
CA GLU A 12 -0.93 4.96 -9.27
C GLU A 12 0.43 4.42 -9.69
N ARG A 13 1.48 5.22 -9.43
CA ARG A 13 2.86 4.79 -9.62
C ARG A 13 3.20 3.58 -8.76
N ASP A 14 2.79 3.61 -7.49
CA ASP A 14 3.05 2.51 -6.55
C ASP A 14 2.29 1.22 -6.91
N ALA A 15 1.18 1.33 -7.66
CA ALA A 15 0.42 0.19 -8.17
C ALA A 15 0.87 -0.33 -9.53
N LYS A 16 1.81 0.35 -10.20
CA LYS A 16 2.20 0.05 -11.58
C LYS A 16 2.63 -1.41 -11.79
N ALA A 17 3.41 -1.98 -10.88
CA ALA A 17 3.86 -3.36 -11.00
C ALA A 17 2.67 -4.34 -11.08
N ILE A 18 1.67 -4.19 -10.21
CA ILE A 18 0.46 -5.02 -10.24
C ILE A 18 -0.26 -4.88 -11.57
N ARG A 19 -0.37 -3.66 -12.10
CA ARG A 19 -1.03 -3.41 -13.39
C ARG A 19 -0.30 -4.04 -14.57
N ILE A 20 1.02 -4.02 -14.58
CA ILE A 20 1.82 -4.71 -15.60
C ILE A 20 1.50 -6.21 -15.60
N PHE A 21 1.49 -6.85 -14.42
CA PHE A 21 1.14 -8.28 -14.36
C PHE A 21 -0.30 -8.57 -14.83
N LEU A 22 -1.24 -7.66 -14.56
CA LEU A 22 -2.60 -7.78 -15.08
C LEU A 22 -2.65 -7.64 -16.61
N GLU A 23 -1.95 -6.65 -17.16
CA GLU A 23 -1.87 -6.39 -18.60
C GLU A 23 -1.19 -7.53 -19.37
N ASP A 24 -0.20 -8.18 -18.75
CA ASP A 24 0.49 -9.37 -19.29
C ASP A 24 -0.35 -10.66 -19.18
N GLY A 25 -1.56 -10.59 -18.60
CA GLY A 25 -2.49 -11.71 -18.51
C GLY A 25 -2.22 -12.68 -17.36
N HIS A 26 -1.48 -12.27 -16.33
CA HIS A 26 -1.23 -13.12 -15.17
C HIS A 26 -2.42 -13.12 -14.20
N GLN A 27 -2.79 -14.31 -13.72
CA GLN A 27 -3.68 -14.44 -12.57
C GLN A 27 -2.92 -14.08 -11.29
N ILE A 28 -3.41 -13.06 -10.57
CA ILE A 28 -2.74 -12.52 -9.40
C ILE A 28 -3.65 -12.44 -8.18
N GLY A 29 -3.04 -12.55 -7.00
CA GLY A 29 -3.62 -12.14 -5.73
C GLY A 29 -2.90 -10.93 -5.17
N CYS A 30 -3.62 -10.03 -4.49
CA CYS A 30 -3.05 -8.87 -3.83
C CYS A 30 -3.59 -8.75 -2.40
N ALA A 31 -2.67 -8.85 -1.43
CA ALA A 31 -2.94 -8.47 -0.05
C ALA A 31 -2.60 -6.99 0.15
N GLN A 32 -3.57 -6.19 0.56
CA GLN A 32 -3.44 -4.76 0.80
C GLN A 32 -3.51 -4.44 2.30
N SER A 33 -2.69 -3.50 2.77
CA SER A 33 -2.68 -3.03 4.15
C SER A 33 -2.84 -1.52 4.21
N TYR A 34 -3.73 -1.05 5.09
CA TYR A 34 -3.97 0.38 5.30
C TYR A 34 -3.21 0.96 6.50
N ALA A 35 -2.33 0.16 7.11
CA ALA A 35 -1.61 0.57 8.30
C ALA A 35 -0.69 1.78 8.06
N LYS A 36 0.00 1.83 6.92
CA LYS A 36 1.04 2.85 6.65
C LYS A 36 0.50 4.04 5.87
N ASN A 37 -0.24 3.78 4.80
CA ASN A 37 -0.75 4.84 3.92
C ASN A 37 -1.96 5.60 4.49
N MET A 38 -2.68 5.03 5.47
CA MET A 38 -3.77 5.70 6.20
C MET A 38 -3.52 5.80 7.71
N GLY A 39 -2.35 5.36 8.21
CA GLY A 39 -2.03 5.42 9.64
C GLY A 39 -2.82 4.45 10.53
N LEU A 40 -3.52 3.48 9.97
CA LEU A 40 -4.44 2.57 10.68
C LEU A 40 -3.75 1.36 11.32
N TYR A 41 -2.54 1.53 11.86
CA TYR A 41 -1.67 0.45 12.35
C TYR A 41 -2.35 -0.55 13.28
N GLY A 42 -3.12 -0.06 14.26
CA GLY A 42 -3.79 -0.89 15.27
C GLY A 42 -5.21 -1.32 14.91
N GLN A 43 -5.75 -0.91 13.76
CA GLN A 43 -7.16 -1.11 13.43
C GLN A 43 -7.45 -2.39 12.63
N GLY A 44 -6.41 -3.16 12.29
CA GLY A 44 -6.56 -4.40 11.52
C GLY A 44 -7.17 -4.20 10.11
N ALA A 45 -7.00 -3.01 9.52
CA ALA A 45 -7.57 -2.67 8.22
C ALA A 45 -6.68 -3.18 7.07
N GLY A 46 -7.24 -4.07 6.26
CA GLY A 46 -6.61 -4.63 5.07
C GLY A 46 -7.63 -5.31 4.16
N CYS A 47 -7.18 -5.78 3.00
CA CYS A 47 -8.02 -6.47 2.03
C CYS A 47 -7.20 -7.56 1.31
N LEU A 48 -7.83 -8.67 0.97
CA LEU A 48 -7.29 -9.65 0.03
C LEU A 48 -8.16 -9.61 -1.24
N SER A 49 -7.52 -9.39 -2.38
CA SER A 49 -8.16 -9.43 -3.70
C SER A 49 -7.54 -10.55 -4.52
N ILE A 50 -8.36 -11.38 -5.17
CA ILE A 50 -7.91 -12.44 -6.08
C ILE A 50 -8.54 -12.13 -7.44
N LEU A 51 -7.72 -12.07 -8.50
CA LEU A 51 -8.21 -11.96 -9.86
C LEU A 51 -8.86 -13.29 -10.25
N CYS A 52 -10.08 -13.22 -10.77
CA CYS A 52 -10.84 -14.36 -11.29
C CYS A 52 -11.28 -14.03 -12.72
N ASP A 53 -11.45 -15.07 -13.53
CA ASP A 53 -11.81 -14.94 -14.95
C ASP A 53 -13.25 -14.45 -15.12
N ASP A 54 -14.14 -14.84 -14.20
CA ASP A 54 -15.54 -14.42 -14.19
C ASP A 54 -16.13 -14.33 -12.77
N GLU A 55 -17.39 -13.89 -12.70
CA GLU A 55 -18.13 -13.74 -11.44
C GLU A 55 -18.40 -15.08 -10.75
N VAL A 56 -18.57 -16.17 -11.51
CA VAL A 56 -18.83 -17.51 -10.96
C VAL A 56 -17.61 -17.99 -10.19
N GLU A 57 -16.42 -17.87 -10.79
CA GLU A 57 -15.15 -18.16 -10.13
C GLU A 57 -14.93 -17.25 -8.92
N ALA A 58 -15.20 -15.94 -9.04
CA ALA A 58 -15.05 -14.99 -7.94
C ALA A 58 -15.92 -15.37 -6.72
N VAL A 59 -17.16 -15.80 -6.94
CA VAL A 59 -18.05 -16.27 -5.86
C VAL A 59 -17.53 -17.56 -5.23
N ALA A 60 -17.05 -18.51 -6.04
CA ALA A 60 -16.48 -19.77 -5.55
C ALA A 60 -15.22 -19.53 -4.70
N VAL A 61 -14.28 -18.73 -5.21
CA VAL A 61 -13.05 -18.33 -4.49
C VAL A 61 -13.38 -17.62 -3.19
N LYS A 62 -14.31 -16.65 -3.21
CA LYS A 62 -14.75 -15.93 -2.01
C LYS A 62 -15.34 -16.88 -0.95
N SER A 63 -16.15 -17.86 -1.37
CA SER A 63 -16.71 -18.86 -0.44
C SER A 63 -15.62 -19.66 0.27
N GLN A 64 -14.61 -20.12 -0.47
CA GLN A 64 -13.48 -20.86 0.10
C GLN A 64 -12.65 -20.00 1.05
N LEU A 65 -12.37 -18.73 0.68
CA LEU A 65 -11.67 -17.79 1.57
C LEU A 65 -12.45 -17.54 2.87
N GLN A 66 -13.78 -17.45 2.81
CA GLN A 66 -14.62 -17.31 4.00
C GLN A 66 -14.58 -18.56 4.89
N GLN A 67 -14.58 -19.76 4.30
CA GLN A 67 -14.43 -21.01 5.05
C GLN A 67 -13.08 -21.10 5.77
N ILE A 68 -12.00 -20.61 5.14
CA ILE A 68 -10.66 -20.53 5.75
C ILE A 68 -10.62 -19.48 6.87
N ALA A 69 -11.20 -18.31 6.66
CA ALA A 69 -11.18 -17.21 7.63
C ALA A 69 -11.98 -17.52 8.91
N ARG A 70 -13.11 -18.23 8.77
CA ARG A 70 -14.07 -18.48 9.86
C ARG A 70 -13.45 -19.18 11.09
N PRO A 71 -12.68 -20.28 10.98
CA PRO A 71 -12.02 -20.89 12.13
C PRO A 71 -10.81 -20.09 12.65
N VAL A 72 -10.26 -19.16 11.87
CA VAL A 72 -9.08 -18.36 12.27
C VAL A 72 -9.49 -17.18 13.14
N TYR A 73 -10.47 -16.39 12.68
CA TYR A 73 -10.87 -15.16 13.37
C TYR A 73 -12.37 -14.86 13.28
N SER A 74 -13.18 -15.78 12.77
CA SER A 74 -14.63 -15.61 12.54
C SER A 74 -14.97 -14.53 11.53
N ASN A 75 -14.84 -13.25 11.90
CA ASN A 75 -15.13 -12.08 11.08
C ASN A 75 -14.11 -10.96 11.35
N PRO A 76 -13.78 -10.13 10.34
CA PRO A 76 -12.78 -9.07 10.49
C PRO A 76 -13.26 -7.91 11.37
N PRO A 77 -12.35 -7.11 11.97
CA PRO A 77 -12.71 -5.91 12.73
C PRO A 77 -13.36 -4.85 11.84
N LEU A 78 -14.48 -4.29 12.30
CA LEU A 78 -15.32 -3.38 11.50
C LEU A 78 -14.76 -1.95 11.41
N HIS A 79 -14.24 -1.42 12.52
CA HIS A 79 -13.95 0.01 12.65
C HIS A 79 -12.94 0.52 11.61
N GLY A 80 -11.80 -0.17 11.46
CA GLY A 80 -10.79 0.19 10.47
C GLY A 80 -11.34 0.15 9.03
N ALA A 81 -12.16 -0.85 8.72
CA ALA A 81 -12.79 -0.95 7.40
C ALA A 81 -13.78 0.20 7.14
N LEU A 82 -14.53 0.65 8.15
CA LEU A 82 -15.43 1.80 8.02
C LEU A 82 -14.67 3.10 7.79
N ILE A 83 -13.53 3.33 8.46
CA ILE A 83 -12.70 4.52 8.19
C ILE A 83 -12.22 4.53 6.74
N VAL A 84 -11.67 3.40 6.27
CA VAL A 84 -11.21 3.25 4.88
C VAL A 84 -12.37 3.52 3.91
N LEU A 85 -13.54 2.91 4.16
CA LEU A 85 -14.73 3.09 3.33
C LEU A 85 -15.17 4.55 3.28
N THR A 86 -15.26 5.23 4.41
CA THR A 86 -15.64 6.65 4.50
C THR A 86 -14.67 7.54 3.71
N ILE A 87 -13.36 7.34 3.88
CA ILE A 87 -12.35 8.15 3.17
C ILE A 87 -12.40 7.90 1.67
N LEU A 88 -12.51 6.64 1.23
CA LEU A 88 -12.42 6.29 -0.20
C LEU A 88 -13.72 6.53 -0.97
N SER A 89 -14.87 6.57 -0.29
CA SER A 89 -16.19 6.80 -0.91
C SER A 89 -16.56 8.27 -1.00
N ASP A 90 -15.88 9.14 -0.26
CA ASP A 90 -16.08 10.59 -0.31
C ASP A 90 -14.94 11.25 -1.09
N GLN A 91 -15.27 12.06 -2.10
CA GLN A 91 -14.27 12.64 -3.00
C GLN A 91 -13.39 13.70 -2.31
N GLU A 92 -13.92 14.44 -1.35
CA GLU A 92 -13.17 15.46 -0.60
C GLU A 92 -12.19 14.79 0.36
N LEU A 93 -12.66 13.80 1.13
CA LEU A 93 -11.82 13.02 2.04
C LEU A 93 -10.74 12.23 1.30
N LYS A 94 -11.07 11.64 0.15
CA LYS A 94 -10.10 10.95 -0.70
C LYS A 94 -9.00 11.91 -1.17
N ASN A 95 -9.36 13.12 -1.60
CA ASN A 95 -8.40 14.12 -2.04
C ASN A 95 -7.51 14.61 -0.89
N LEU A 96 -8.08 14.78 0.31
CA LEU A 96 -7.33 15.10 1.51
C LEU A 96 -6.32 13.99 1.83
N TRP A 97 -6.76 12.73 1.84
CA TRP A 97 -5.88 11.58 2.06
C TRP A 97 -4.74 11.50 1.03
N LEU A 98 -5.02 11.72 -0.26
CA LEU A 98 -3.99 11.76 -1.30
C LEU A 98 -2.93 12.85 -1.04
N LYS A 99 -3.34 14.01 -0.55
CA LYS A 99 -2.42 15.08 -0.17
C LYS A 99 -1.58 14.71 1.05
N GLU A 100 -2.20 14.11 2.07
CA GLU A 100 -1.53 13.71 3.31
C GLU A 100 -0.52 12.58 3.07
N VAL A 101 -0.89 11.54 2.32
CA VAL A 101 0.02 10.44 1.99
C VAL A 101 1.22 10.93 1.19
N LYS A 102 1.00 11.86 0.25
CA LYS A 102 2.07 12.53 -0.47
C LYS A 102 2.99 13.32 0.47
N GLY A 103 2.43 14.09 1.40
CA GLY A 103 3.22 14.83 2.39
C GLY A 103 4.10 13.92 3.25
N MET A 104 3.59 12.75 3.64
CA MET A 104 4.36 11.74 4.37
C MET A 104 5.51 11.17 3.52
N ALA A 105 5.25 10.83 2.26
CA ALA A 105 6.26 10.31 1.34
C ALA A 105 7.35 11.36 1.05
N ASP A 106 6.96 12.60 0.74
CA ASP A 106 7.86 13.72 0.47
C ASP A 106 8.80 13.99 1.66
N ARG A 107 8.30 13.88 2.89
CA ARG A 107 9.13 14.00 4.11
C ARG A 107 10.20 12.91 4.18
N ILE A 108 9.86 11.65 3.91
CA ILE A 108 10.82 10.54 3.92
C ILE A 108 11.87 10.71 2.84
N ILE A 109 11.46 11.09 1.63
CA ILE A 109 12.36 11.39 0.51
C ILE A 109 13.31 12.54 0.88
N GLY A 110 12.80 13.60 1.50
CA GLY A 110 13.59 14.72 1.99
C GLY A 110 14.63 14.31 3.03
N MET A 111 14.27 13.43 3.98
CA MET A 111 15.21 12.90 4.98
C MET A 111 16.29 12.03 4.36
N ARG A 112 15.96 11.21 3.36
CA ARG A 112 16.95 10.39 2.62
C ARG A 112 17.97 11.28 1.91
N LYS A 113 17.50 12.32 1.22
CA LYS A 113 18.37 13.30 0.57
C LYS A 113 19.27 14.02 1.57
N ALA A 114 18.69 14.52 2.66
CA ALA A 114 19.45 15.21 3.71
C ALA A 114 20.52 14.30 4.33
N LEU A 115 20.21 13.03 4.60
CA LEU A 115 21.18 12.08 5.14
C LEU A 115 22.37 11.86 4.19
N LYS A 116 22.08 11.58 2.91
CA LYS A 116 23.13 11.43 1.88
C LYS A 116 24.04 12.65 1.83
N GLU A 117 23.46 13.84 1.70
CA GLU A 117 24.22 15.10 1.61
C GLU A 117 25.10 15.35 2.84
N ASN A 118 24.62 15.02 4.04
CA ASN A 118 25.41 15.20 5.26
C ASN A 118 26.57 14.20 5.34
N LEU A 119 26.37 12.94 4.94
CA LEU A 119 27.46 11.95 4.89
C LEU A 119 28.56 12.35 3.90
N GLU A 120 28.19 12.86 2.74
CA GLU A 120 29.13 13.36 1.73
C GLU A 120 29.88 14.60 2.23
N LYS A 121 29.19 15.55 2.87
CA LYS A 121 29.82 16.75 3.48
C LYS A 121 30.82 16.40 4.58
N LEU A 122 30.59 15.32 5.32
CA LEU A 122 31.51 14.82 6.35
C LEU A 122 32.71 14.05 5.77
N GLY A 123 32.82 13.94 4.44
CA GLY A 123 33.95 13.28 3.78
C GLY A 123 33.87 11.76 3.83
N SER A 124 32.67 11.18 3.95
CA SER A 124 32.52 9.72 3.89
C SER A 124 33.04 9.19 2.54
N PRO A 125 33.94 8.18 2.53
CA PRO A 125 34.54 7.66 1.30
C PRO A 125 33.63 6.65 0.58
N LEU A 126 32.45 6.33 1.14
CA LEU A 126 31.54 5.33 0.59
C LEU A 126 30.48 5.94 -0.33
N PRO A 127 30.01 5.20 -1.35
CA PRO A 127 28.89 5.61 -2.19
C PRO A 127 27.55 5.47 -1.44
N TRP A 128 26.81 6.57 -1.33
CA TRP A 128 25.54 6.64 -0.58
C TRP A 128 24.30 6.76 -1.47
N GLU A 129 24.42 6.49 -2.77
CA GLU A 129 23.34 6.55 -3.76
C GLU A 129 22.16 5.64 -3.41
N HIS A 130 22.40 4.51 -2.76
CA HIS A 130 21.37 3.58 -2.32
C HIS A 130 20.36 4.24 -1.36
N ILE A 131 20.77 5.24 -0.57
CA ILE A 131 19.87 5.95 0.35
C ILE A 131 18.75 6.67 -0.41
N THR A 132 19.06 7.24 -1.57
CA THR A 132 18.13 8.02 -2.41
C THR A 132 17.48 7.22 -3.53
N ASN A 133 18.13 6.14 -3.99
CA ASN A 133 17.64 5.35 -5.13
C ASN A 133 16.56 4.33 -4.75
N HIS A 134 16.44 3.97 -3.47
CA HIS A 134 15.40 3.05 -3.01
C HIS A 134 14.08 3.78 -2.73
N VAL A 135 13.09 3.52 -3.58
CA VAL A 135 11.67 3.72 -3.23
C VAL A 135 11.31 2.59 -2.24
N ASN A 136 10.77 2.93 -1.06
CA ASN A 136 10.58 2.00 0.06
C ASN A 136 9.91 0.68 -0.37
N ALA A 137 10.66 -0.43 -0.40
CA ALA A 137 10.15 -1.78 -0.54
C ALA A 137 11.00 -2.73 0.34
N HIS A 138 10.54 -2.92 1.57
CA HIS A 138 10.82 -4.11 2.39
C HIS A 138 9.47 -4.68 2.82
#